data_AF-A0A924VS05-F1
#
_entry.id   AF-A0A924VS05-F1
#
_cell.length_a   1.000
_cell.length_b   1.000
_cell.length_c   1.000
_cell.angle_alpha   90.00
_cell.angle_beta   90.00
_cell.angle_gamma   90.00
#
_symmetry.space_group_name_H-M   'P 1'
#
loop_
_entity.id
_entity.type
_entity.pdbx_description
1 polymer ?
#
loop_
_entity_poly.entity_id
_entity_poly.type
_entity_poly.pdbx_seq_one_letter_code
_entity_poly.pdbx_strand_id
1 'polypeptide(L)'
;MNVQIEAAAEKFKALLIEQLTRVEKMKALKDFLDFTTLSPIVIGVAAGDGIGPAITKEARRILAFLLADEVKSGKVEFRVIDGLTIENRAA
;
A
#
# COMPACT_ATOMS: atom_id res chain seq x y z
N MET A 1 43.08 -3.79 -8.36
CA MET A 1 41.67 -3.36 -8.52
C MET A 1 41.31 -2.55 -7.26
N ASN A 2 40.51 -1.48 -7.38
CA ASN A 2 40.26 -0.57 -6.25
C ASN A 2 39.30 -1.23 -5.24
N VAL A 3 39.77 -1.43 -4.01
CA VAL A 3 39.04 -2.10 -2.91
C VAL A 3 37.66 -1.48 -2.68
N GLN A 4 37.51 -0.16 -2.85
CA GLN A 4 36.22 0.51 -2.69
C GLN A 4 35.23 0.15 -3.80
N ILE A 5 35.73 -0.07 -5.03
CA ILE A 5 34.90 -0.48 -6.17
C ILE A 5 34.41 -1.92 -5.98
N GLU A 6 35.27 -2.82 -5.52
CA GLU A 6 34.90 -4.21 -5.24
C GLU A 6 33.87 -4.31 -4.11
N ALA A 7 34.09 -3.58 -3.02
CA ALA A 7 33.14 -3.54 -1.91
C ALA A 7 31.77 -2.97 -2.31
N ALA A 8 31.75 -1.97 -3.20
CA ALA A 8 30.50 -1.43 -3.75
C ALA A 8 29.80 -2.44 -4.67
N ALA A 9 30.55 -3.12 -5.54
CA ALA A 9 30.01 -4.13 -6.45
C ALA A 9 29.38 -5.31 -5.69
N GLU A 10 30.03 -5.80 -4.63
CA GLU A 10 29.48 -6.90 -3.82
C GLU A 10 28.20 -6.49 -3.07
N LYS A 11 28.14 -5.28 -2.50
CA LYS A 11 26.92 -4.77 -1.87
C LYS A 11 25.77 -4.64 -2.88
N PHE A 12 26.08 -4.13 -4.07
CA PHE A 12 25.08 -3.97 -5.13
C PHE A 12 24.58 -5.32 -5.65
N LYS A 13 25.48 -6.29 -5.82
CA LYS A 13 25.16 -7.68 -6.19
C LYS A 13 24.23 -8.32 -5.16
N ALA A 14 24.52 -8.18 -3.86
CA ALA A 14 23.66 -8.69 -2.80
C ALA A 14 22.24 -8.09 -2.87
N LEU A 15 22.15 -6.77 -3.06
CA LEU A 15 20.87 -6.08 -3.21
C LEU A 15 20.09 -6.56 -4.45
N LEU A 16 20.77 -6.74 -5.59
CA LEU A 16 20.14 -7.27 -6.80
C LEU A 16 19.61 -8.69 -6.61
N ILE A 17 20.37 -9.57 -5.96
CA ILE A 17 19.95 -10.95 -5.67
C ILE A 17 18.70 -10.94 -4.79
N GLU A 18 18.66 -10.08 -3.76
CA GLU A 18 17.49 -9.95 -2.89
C GLU A 18 16.26 -9.46 -3.67
N GLN A 19 16.41 -8.43 -4.51
CA GLN A 19 15.31 -7.89 -5.30
C GLN A 19 14.79 -8.90 -6.33
N LEU A 20 15.68 -9.63 -7.01
CA LEU A 20 15.28 -10.70 -7.94
C LEU A 20 14.54 -11.82 -7.22
N THR A 21 15.03 -12.24 -6.05
CA THR A 21 14.35 -13.23 -5.21
C THR A 21 12.95 -12.76 -4.79
N ARG A 22 12.80 -11.48 -4.44
CA ARG A 22 11.49 -10.87 -4.11
C ARG A 22 10.53 -10.93 -5.29
N VAL A 23 11.01 -10.59 -6.50
CA VAL A 23 10.21 -10.64 -7.73
C VAL A 23 9.74 -12.06 -8.03
N GLU A 24 10.61 -13.06 -7.94
CA GLU A 24 10.22 -14.46 -8.17
C GLU A 24 9.19 -14.96 -7.15
N LYS A 25 9.31 -14.58 -5.86
CA LYS A 25 8.28 -14.85 -4.85
C LYS A 25 6.94 -14.20 -5.20
N MET A 26 6.95 -12.95 -5.66
CA MET A 26 5.73 -12.24 -6.06
C MET A 26 5.06 -12.87 -7.28
N LYS A 27 5.83 -13.37 -8.26
CA LYS A 27 5.29 -14.09 -9.41
C LYS A 27 4.72 -15.46 -9.04
N ALA A 28 5.30 -16.12 -8.03
CA ALA A 28 4.84 -17.42 -7.55
C ALA A 28 3.53 -17.32 -6.74
N LEU A 29 3.25 -16.17 -6.12
CA LEU A 29 1.96 -15.89 -5.47
C LEU A 29 0.86 -15.79 -6.54
N LYS A 30 0.13 -16.88 -6.72
CA LYS A 30 -0.99 -17.00 -7.68
C LYS A 30 -2.37 -16.65 -7.09
N ASP A 31 -2.47 -16.48 -5.78
CA ASP A 31 -3.74 -16.28 -5.10
C ASP A 31 -4.10 -14.79 -5.09
N PHE A 32 -4.62 -14.31 -6.22
CA PHE A 32 -5.38 -13.06 -6.20
C PHE A 32 -6.63 -13.26 -5.35
N LEU A 33 -6.87 -12.34 -4.43
CA LEU A 33 -8.11 -12.33 -3.66
C LEU A 33 -9.30 -12.20 -4.61
N ASP A 34 -10.25 -13.13 -4.51
CA ASP A 34 -11.52 -13.03 -5.21
C ASP A 34 -12.43 -12.04 -4.49
N PHE A 35 -12.42 -10.80 -4.96
CA PHE A 35 -13.27 -9.73 -4.44
C PHE A 35 -14.78 -9.96 -4.67
N THR A 36 -15.18 -10.96 -5.45
CA THR A 36 -16.61 -11.32 -5.59
C THR A 36 -17.15 -12.06 -4.37
N THR A 37 -16.27 -12.78 -3.65
CA THR A 37 -16.63 -13.53 -2.43
C THR A 37 -16.36 -12.75 -1.15
N LEU A 38 -15.52 -11.72 -1.21
CA LEU A 38 -15.18 -10.88 -0.08
C LEU A 38 -16.32 -9.89 0.24
N SER A 39 -16.93 -10.05 1.42
CA SER A 39 -17.92 -9.11 1.94
C SER A 39 -17.78 -8.99 3.48
N PRO A 40 -17.57 -7.79 4.04
CA PRO A 40 -17.42 -6.52 3.34
C PRO A 40 -16.04 -6.34 2.69
N ILE A 41 -15.99 -5.63 1.57
CA ILE A 41 -14.77 -5.04 1.03
C ILE A 41 -14.44 -3.80 1.87
N VAL A 42 -13.34 -3.85 2.61
CA VAL A 42 -12.89 -2.74 3.45
C VAL A 42 -11.94 -1.84 2.65
N ILE A 43 -12.35 -0.58 2.44
CA ILE A 43 -11.55 0.46 1.82
C ILE A 43 -10.88 1.30 2.92
N GLY A 44 -9.58 1.13 3.09
CA GLY A 44 -8.76 1.94 3.98
C GLY A 44 -8.49 3.34 3.41
N VAL A 45 -8.71 4.37 4.23
CA VAL A 45 -8.47 5.77 3.90
C VAL A 45 -7.28 6.26 4.74
N ALA A 46 -6.10 6.23 4.12
CA ALA A 46 -4.83 6.59 4.71
C ALA A 46 -4.39 7.97 4.18
N ALA A 47 -4.49 9.01 5.01
CA ALA A 47 -4.31 10.37 4.54
C ALA A 47 -2.86 10.89 4.59
N GLY A 48 -2.05 10.37 5.50
CA GLY A 48 -0.65 10.78 5.66
C GLY A 48 -0.49 12.26 6.00
N ASP A 49 0.52 12.90 5.41
CA ASP A 49 0.98 14.25 5.75
C ASP A 49 0.70 15.31 4.68
N GLY A 50 1.01 16.57 5.01
CA GLY A 50 0.92 17.70 4.10
C GLY A 50 -0.52 17.97 3.66
N ILE A 51 -0.76 18.01 2.35
CA ILE A 51 -2.11 18.21 1.78
C ILE A 51 -2.95 16.92 1.74
N GLY A 52 -2.36 15.77 2.10
CA GLY A 52 -2.99 14.46 2.07
C GLY A 52 -4.35 14.42 2.78
N PRO A 53 -4.47 14.85 4.06
CA PRO A 53 -5.74 14.93 4.78
C PRO A 53 -6.86 15.64 4.02
N ALA A 54 -6.57 16.73 3.32
CA ALA A 54 -7.56 17.47 2.56
C ALA A 54 -8.02 16.72 1.30
N ILE A 55 -7.07 16.23 0.50
CA ILE A 55 -7.38 15.55 -0.77
C ILE A 55 -8.06 14.21 -0.52
N THR A 56 -7.54 13.40 0.41
CA THR A 56 -8.08 12.07 0.66
C THR A 56 -9.48 12.14 1.28
N LYS A 57 -9.80 13.21 2.02
CA LYS A 57 -11.18 13.49 2.48
C LYS A 57 -12.13 13.70 1.30
N GLU A 58 -11.77 14.52 0.32
CA GLU A 58 -12.62 14.76 -0.85
C GLU A 58 -12.70 13.52 -1.76
N ALA A 59 -11.61 12.79 -1.93
CA ALA A 59 -11.61 11.51 -2.66
C ALA A 59 -12.54 10.49 -2.00
N ARG A 60 -12.49 10.35 -0.66
CA ARG A 60 -13.42 9.51 0.10
C ARG A 60 -14.87 9.95 -0.12
N ARG A 61 -15.15 11.26 -0.11
CA ARG A 61 -16.51 11.78 -0.31
C ARG A 61 -17.07 11.37 -1.67
N ILE A 62 -16.27 11.52 -2.73
CA ILE A 62 -16.67 11.12 -4.09
C ILE A 62 -16.85 9.60 -4.18
N LEU A 63 -15.92 8.81 -3.62
CA LEU A 63 -16.04 7.35 -3.61
C LEU A 63 -17.26 6.85 -2.84
N ALA A 64 -17.57 7.45 -1.69
CA ALA A 64 -18.76 7.11 -0.92
C ALA A 64 -20.06 7.47 -1.65
N PHE A 65 -20.05 8.52 -2.48
CA PHE A 65 -21.17 8.85 -3.36
C PHE A 65 -21.34 7.83 -4.48
N LEU A 66 -20.24 7.45 -5.14
CA LEU A 66 -20.27 6.47 -6.26
C LEU A 66 -20.64 5.06 -5.79
N LEU A 67 -20.27 4.69 -4.57
CA LEU A 67 -20.52 3.36 -3.97
C LEU A 67 -21.65 3.39 -2.94
N ALA A 68 -22.58 4.33 -3.07
CA ALA A 68 -23.61 4.57 -2.04
C ALA A 68 -24.48 3.32 -1.78
N ASP A 69 -24.76 2.53 -2.81
CA ASP A 69 -25.60 1.34 -2.68
C ASP A 69 -24.83 0.14 -2.10
N GLU A 70 -23.55 0.00 -2.43
CA GLU A 70 -22.65 -0.99 -1.83
C GLU A 70 -22.39 -0.70 -0.35
N VAL A 71 -22.28 0.58 0.02
CA VAL A 71 -22.16 0.98 1.43
C VAL A 71 -23.46 0.72 2.18
N LYS A 72 -24.62 1.08 1.60
CA LYS A 72 -25.94 0.81 2.22
C LYS A 72 -26.21 -0.68 2.39
N SER A 73 -25.80 -1.51 1.42
CA SER A 73 -25.95 -2.96 1.50
C SER A 73 -24.91 -3.64 2.40
N GLY A 74 -23.93 -2.89 2.93
CA GLY A 74 -22.86 -3.43 3.76
C GLY A 74 -21.79 -4.21 2.99
N LYS A 75 -21.82 -4.19 1.66
CA LYS A 75 -20.78 -4.81 0.81
C LYS A 75 -19.46 -4.03 0.85
N VAL A 76 -19.50 -2.72 1.09
CA VAL A 76 -18.32 -1.86 1.19
C VAL A 76 -18.30 -1.12 2.53
N GLU A 77 -17.14 -1.08 3.18
CA GLU A 77 -16.90 -0.33 4.41
C GLU A 77 -15.69 0.60 4.25
N PHE A 78 -15.83 1.88 4.59
CA PHE A 78 -14.69 2.80 4.63
C PHE A 78 -14.11 2.89 6.04
N ARG A 79 -12.81 2.64 6.19
CA ARG A 79 -12.08 2.81 7.46
C ARG A 79 -11.00 3.86 7.34
N VAL A 80 -11.00 4.85 8.23
CA VAL A 80 -9.89 5.80 8.32
C VAL A 80 -8.72 5.11 9.01
N ILE A 81 -7.52 5.27 8.44
CA ILE A 81 -6.27 4.78 9.01
C ILE A 81 -5.50 6.00 9.48
N ASP A 82 -5.54 6.22 10.79
CA ASP A 82 -4.85 7.32 11.44
C ASP A 82 -3.40 6.96 11.77
N GLY A 83 -2.66 7.98 12.19
CA GLY A 83 -1.32 7.83 12.72
C GLY A 83 -0.22 7.61 11.69
N LEU A 84 -0.52 7.85 10.41
CA LEU A 84 0.44 7.77 9.30
C LEU A 84 1.23 9.05 9.08
N THR A 85 1.43 9.84 10.13
CA THR A 85 2.14 11.13 10.05
C THR A 85 3.65 10.95 10.17
N ILE A 86 4.42 11.96 9.76
CA ILE A 86 5.88 11.97 9.90
C ILE A 86 6.28 11.91 11.37
N GLU A 87 5.56 12.60 12.26
CA GLU A 87 5.86 12.62 13.70
C GLU A 87 5.78 11.21 14.29
N ASN A 88 4.75 10.43 13.91
CA ASN A 88 4.59 9.05 14.37
C ASN A 88 5.63 8.10 13.79
N ARG A 89 6.18 8.40 12.60
CA ARG A 89 7.23 7.59 11.98
C ARG A 89 8.59 7.81 12.64
N ALA A 90 8.85 9.03 13.09
CA ALA A 90 10.11 9.41 13.71
C ALA A 90 10.20 9.07 15.20
N ALA A 91 9.08 8.68 15.82
CA ALA A 91 8.95 8.34 17.24
C ALA A 91 9.55 6.97 17.61
#